data_AF-A0A1F6TA06-F1
#
_entry.id   AF-A0A1F6TA06-F1
#
_cell.length_a   1.000
_cell.length_b   1.000
_cell.length_c   1.000
_cell.angle_alpha   90.00
_cell.angle_beta   90.00
_cell.angle_gamma   90.00
#
_symmetry.space_group_name_H-M   'P 1'
#
loop_
_entity.id
_entity.type
_entity.pdbx_description
1 polymer ?
#
loop_
_entity_poly.entity_id
_entity_poly.type
_entity_poly.pdbx_seq_one_letter_code
_entity_poly.pdbx_strand_id
1 'polypeptide(L)'
;MFAVLVTALDLFGTRRARKSPPFIGLLTRAEEVGFVGAIGHFTLGWLAEARRPVVAVSLEASRTLPDAVIGRGPVVRLGDRRTVFDPGYLMLLSGLALKVLPHAHQRRVMDGGTCEATAACAFGLPAIGLSVPLGNYHNEGFEGGPDCRAPRGPAPEFVHLADVDGLLSLCRALVQPGLAWADPWRDQRRLFSERLKHYRRLL
;
A
#
# COMPACT_ATOMS: atom_id res chain seq x y z
N MET A 1 1.09 9.71 4.47
CA MET A 1 2.21 10.60 4.86
C MET A 1 2.93 10.18 6.17
N PHE A 2 2.27 10.14 7.34
CA PHE A 2 2.97 9.86 8.63
C PHE A 2 3.58 8.45 8.74
N ALA A 3 2.96 7.44 8.10
CA ALA A 3 3.40 6.04 8.23
C ALA A 3 4.83 5.80 7.74
N VAL A 4 5.28 6.47 6.68
CA VAL A 4 6.68 6.41 6.19
C VAL A 4 7.64 6.90 7.28
N LEU A 5 7.34 8.06 7.88
CA LEU A 5 8.19 8.68 8.88
C LEU A 5 8.22 7.85 10.17
N VAL A 6 7.06 7.40 10.67
CA VAL A 6 6.99 6.54 11.87
C VAL A 6 7.77 5.24 11.64
N THR A 7 7.61 4.60 10.48
CA THR A 7 8.36 3.39 10.14
C THR A 7 9.86 3.65 10.08
N ALA A 8 10.28 4.81 9.55
CA ALA A 8 11.68 5.22 9.54
C ALA A 8 12.23 5.43 10.96
N LEU A 9 11.50 6.15 11.81
CA LEU A 9 11.88 6.40 13.20
C LEU A 9 11.99 5.09 13.99
N ASP A 10 11.06 4.17 13.83
CA ASP A 10 11.10 2.86 14.48
C ASP A 10 12.33 2.04 14.05
N LEU A 11 12.71 2.11 12.78
CA LEU A 11 13.84 1.35 12.23
C LEU A 11 15.21 1.99 12.52
N PHE A 12 15.31 3.31 12.49
CA PHE A 12 16.58 4.03 12.57
C PHE A 12 16.81 4.74 13.91
N GLY A 13 15.78 4.91 14.74
CA GLY A 13 15.86 5.58 16.04
C GLY A 13 16.54 4.76 17.14
N THR A 14 16.81 3.47 16.91
CA THR A 14 17.56 2.63 17.86
C THR A 14 19.06 2.69 17.54
N ARG A 15 19.93 2.67 18.57
CA ARG A 15 21.41 2.84 18.47
C ARG A 15 22.15 1.84 17.57
N ARG A 16 21.46 0.85 16.98
CA ARG A 16 21.96 0.00 15.90
C ARG A 16 21.30 0.43 14.58
N ALA A 17 21.66 1.62 14.10
CA ALA A 17 21.28 2.02 12.75
C ALA A 17 21.75 0.96 11.76
N ARG A 18 20.84 0.40 10.96
CA ARG A 18 21.19 -0.59 9.94
C ARG A 18 22.14 0.06 8.94
N LYS A 19 23.32 -0.55 8.71
CA LYS A 19 24.30 -0.09 7.71
C LYS A 19 23.70 0.02 6.29
N SER A 20 22.62 -0.69 6.02
CA SER A 20 21.87 -0.62 4.77
C SER A 20 20.37 -0.48 5.08
N PRO A 21 19.77 0.70 4.83
CA PRO A 21 18.35 0.92 5.07
C PRO A 21 17.52 0.02 4.12
N PRO A 22 16.48 -0.68 4.60
CA PRO A 22 15.71 -1.59 3.76
C PRO A 22 14.85 -0.87 2.72
N PHE A 23 14.55 0.42 2.94
CA PHE A 23 13.71 1.26 2.08
C PHE A 23 14.24 2.71 2.02
N ILE A 24 13.69 3.49 1.09
CA ILE A 24 13.82 4.95 1.01
C ILE A 24 12.42 5.53 1.22
N GLY A 25 12.26 6.50 2.13
CA GLY A 25 11.01 7.22 2.31
C GLY A 25 10.93 8.39 1.34
N LEU A 26 9.92 8.42 0.47
CA LEU A 26 9.65 9.54 -0.43
C LEU A 26 8.38 10.27 0.02
N LEU A 27 8.48 11.58 0.23
CA LEU A 27 7.35 12.46 0.50
C LEU A 27 7.21 13.42 -0.68
N THR A 28 6.11 13.28 -1.41
CA THR A 28 5.83 14.03 -2.63
C THR A 28 4.88 15.18 -2.34
N ARG A 29 4.98 16.25 -3.13
CA ARG A 29 4.02 17.36 -3.15
C ARG A 29 3.20 17.29 -4.43
N ALA A 30 2.04 17.95 -4.44
CA ALA A 30 1.21 18.11 -5.63
C ALA A 30 0.66 16.77 -6.15
N GLU A 31 0.27 15.90 -5.22
CA GLU A 31 -0.46 14.65 -5.47
C GLU A 31 -1.84 14.96 -6.06
N GLU A 32 -2.61 15.82 -5.40
CA GLU A 32 -3.98 16.21 -5.76
C GLU A 32 -4.15 16.86 -7.15
N VAL A 33 -3.06 17.33 -7.76
CA VAL A 33 -3.06 17.92 -9.12
C VAL A 33 -2.47 16.97 -10.16
N GLY A 34 -2.39 15.68 -9.83
CA GLY A 34 -1.95 14.62 -10.74
C GLY A 34 -0.53 14.12 -10.47
N PHE A 35 -0.19 13.86 -9.20
CA PHE A 35 1.06 13.20 -8.79
C PHE A 35 2.33 13.91 -9.24
N VAL A 36 2.28 15.24 -9.44
CA VAL A 36 3.34 16.00 -10.13
C VAL A 36 4.69 15.86 -9.43
N GLY A 37 4.72 15.84 -8.10
CA GLY A 37 5.96 15.61 -7.36
C GLY A 37 6.54 14.21 -7.55
N ALA A 38 5.69 13.18 -7.63
CA ALA A 38 6.14 11.81 -7.90
C ALA A 38 6.67 11.66 -9.33
N ILE A 39 5.93 12.21 -10.30
CA ILE A 39 6.33 12.25 -11.72
C ILE A 39 7.68 12.93 -11.88
N GLY A 40 7.85 14.11 -11.25
CA GLY A 40 9.13 14.82 -11.22
C GLY A 40 10.27 13.96 -10.66
N HIS A 41 10.04 13.27 -9.53
CA HIS A 41 11.03 12.37 -8.94
C HIS A 41 11.41 11.22 -9.88
N PHE A 42 10.43 10.54 -10.49
CA PHE A 42 10.70 9.43 -11.41
C PHE A 42 11.42 9.89 -12.68
N THR A 43 11.11 11.09 -13.18
CA THR A 43 11.76 11.68 -14.37
C THR A 43 13.26 11.94 -14.15
N LEU A 44 13.70 12.18 -12.91
CA LEU A 44 15.12 12.37 -12.60
C LEU A 44 15.96 11.09 -12.79
N GLY A 45 15.33 9.92 -12.89
CA GLY A 45 16.03 8.66 -13.21
C GLY A 45 16.91 8.10 -12.09
N TRP A 46 16.92 8.68 -10.90
CA TRP A 46 17.80 8.25 -9.79
C TRP A 46 17.65 6.77 -9.40
N LEU A 47 16.46 6.20 -9.58
CA LEU A 47 16.19 4.80 -9.27
C LEU A 47 16.69 3.83 -10.36
N ALA A 48 17.06 4.31 -11.55
CA ALA A 48 17.63 3.48 -12.61
C ALA A 48 19.03 2.94 -12.25
N GLU A 49 19.76 3.65 -11.39
CA GLU A 49 21.08 3.24 -10.90
C GLU A 49 21.01 2.31 -9.66
N ALA A 50 19.81 1.90 -9.25
CA ALA A 50 19.65 1.04 -8.08
C ALA A 50 20.36 -0.31 -8.30
N ARG A 51 21.25 -0.66 -7.36
CA ARG A 51 22.00 -1.94 -7.37
C ARG A 51 21.14 -3.17 -7.00
N ARG A 52 19.86 -2.95 -6.72
CA ARG A 52 18.87 -3.99 -6.38
C ARG A 52 17.52 -3.61 -6.98
N PRO A 53 16.65 -4.59 -7.29
CA PRO A 53 15.29 -4.30 -7.70
C PRO A 53 14.58 -3.38 -6.70
N VAL A 54 13.86 -2.39 -7.23
CA VAL A 54 13.08 -1.43 -6.45
C VAL A 54 11.61 -1.69 -6.70
N VAL A 55 10.82 -1.64 -5.63
CA VAL A 55 9.37 -1.72 -5.67
C VAL A 55 8.83 -0.46 -5.03
N ALA A 56 7.90 0.21 -5.70
CA ALA A 56 7.19 1.34 -5.14
C ALA A 56 6.07 0.83 -4.22
N VAL A 57 5.99 1.38 -3.00
CA VAL A 57 4.90 1.10 -2.06
C VAL A 57 4.18 2.42 -1.79
N SER A 58 3.02 2.61 -2.42
CA SER A 58 2.22 3.83 -2.22
C SER A 58 1.44 3.74 -0.90
N LEU A 59 1.51 4.79 -0.08
CA LEU A 59 0.88 4.85 1.24
C LEU A 59 -0.01 6.09 1.37
N GLU A 60 -1.32 5.88 1.39
CA GLU A 60 -2.30 6.97 1.31
C GLU A 60 -3.47 6.83 2.30
N ALA A 61 -4.22 7.92 2.46
CA ALA A 61 -5.58 7.86 2.96
C ALA A 61 -6.50 7.87 1.73
N SER A 62 -7.47 6.98 1.65
CA SER A 62 -8.34 6.86 0.49
C SER A 62 -9.79 6.91 0.93
N ARG A 63 -10.62 7.60 0.14
CA ARG A 63 -12.06 7.68 0.36
C ARG A 63 -12.63 6.29 0.64
N THR A 64 -13.42 6.18 1.72
CA THR A 64 -14.19 4.97 1.98
C THR A 64 -15.12 4.67 0.81
N LEU A 65 -15.05 3.43 0.33
CA LEU A 65 -15.96 2.86 -0.68
C LEU A 65 -16.92 1.92 0.05
N PRO A 66 -18.07 1.54 -0.55
CA PRO A 66 -19.01 0.58 0.07
C PRO A 66 -18.34 -0.72 0.56
N ASP A 67 -17.21 -1.10 -0.03
CA ASP A 67 -16.43 -2.29 0.26
C ASP A 67 -15.05 -2.01 0.89
N ALA A 68 -14.75 -0.75 1.22
CA ALA A 68 -13.57 -0.29 1.96
C ALA A 68 -14.00 0.51 3.20
N VAL A 69 -14.31 -0.22 4.27
CA VAL A 69 -15.05 0.27 5.43
C VAL A 69 -14.10 0.74 6.54
N ILE A 70 -14.37 1.91 7.10
CA ILE A 70 -13.63 2.47 8.24
C ILE A 70 -13.79 1.56 9.47
N GLY A 71 -12.69 1.30 10.18
CA GLY A 71 -12.64 0.46 11.37
C GLY A 71 -12.53 -1.05 11.07
N ARG A 72 -12.39 -1.45 9.81
CA ARG A 72 -12.20 -2.86 9.41
C ARG A 72 -10.75 -3.19 9.02
N GLY A 73 -9.82 -2.30 9.36
CA GLY A 73 -8.40 -2.43 9.09
C GLY A 73 -7.96 -1.71 7.81
N PRO A 74 -6.63 -1.53 7.63
CA PRO A 74 -6.08 -0.94 6.40
C PRO A 74 -6.42 -1.79 5.18
N VAL A 75 -6.44 -1.15 4.02
CA VAL A 75 -6.68 -1.80 2.74
C VAL A 75 -5.35 -2.15 2.07
N VAL A 76 -5.14 -3.42 1.80
CA VAL A 76 -4.20 -3.90 0.77
C VAL A 76 -4.81 -3.57 -0.58
N ARG A 77 -4.29 -2.52 -1.22
CA ARG A 77 -4.80 -2.03 -2.52
C ARG A 77 -4.28 -2.93 -3.62
N LEU A 78 -5.18 -3.58 -4.34
CA LEU A 78 -4.89 -4.43 -5.50
C LEU A 78 -4.65 -3.63 -6.77
N GLY A 79 -5.04 -2.37 -6.74
CA GLY A 79 -5.03 -1.45 -7.85
C GLY A 79 -5.90 -0.25 -7.53
N ASP A 80 -6.02 0.62 -8.50
CA ASP A 80 -6.86 1.79 -8.45
C ASP A 80 -7.65 1.94 -9.77
N ARG A 81 -8.24 3.11 -10.00
CA ARG A 81 -9.07 3.38 -11.19
C ARG A 81 -8.34 3.18 -12.52
N ARG A 82 -7.00 3.27 -12.53
CA ARG A 82 -6.18 3.26 -13.76
C ARG A 82 -5.33 2.01 -13.89
N THR A 83 -4.92 1.41 -12.78
CA THR A 83 -3.88 0.38 -12.82
C THR A 83 -4.14 -0.71 -11.80
N VAL A 84 -4.06 -1.97 -12.25
CA VAL A 84 -3.85 -3.11 -11.35
C VAL A 84 -2.38 -3.17 -10.99
N PHE A 85 -2.07 -3.35 -9.71
CA PHE A 85 -0.71 -3.34 -9.19
C PHE A 85 0.00 -4.67 -9.42
N ASP A 86 1.31 -4.70 -9.17
CA ASP A 86 2.16 -5.85 -9.52
C ASP A 86 1.68 -7.13 -8.81
N PRO A 87 1.28 -8.19 -9.54
CA PRO A 87 0.62 -9.35 -8.95
C PRO A 87 1.58 -10.16 -8.06
N GLY A 88 2.88 -10.15 -8.33
CA GLY A 88 3.87 -10.85 -7.51
C GLY A 88 4.03 -10.17 -6.15
N TYR A 89 4.29 -8.88 -6.15
CA TYR A 89 4.45 -8.13 -4.90
C TYR A 89 3.13 -8.00 -4.13
N LEU A 90 1.98 -7.96 -4.81
CA LEU A 90 0.66 -8.03 -4.17
C LEU A 90 0.45 -9.37 -3.45
N MET A 91 0.93 -10.48 -3.99
CA MET A 91 0.84 -11.77 -3.33
C MET A 91 1.66 -11.77 -2.03
N LEU A 92 2.88 -11.21 -2.07
CA LEU A 92 3.72 -11.03 -0.89
C LEU A 92 2.99 -10.16 0.16
N LEU A 93 2.50 -8.99 -0.23
CA LEU A 93 1.80 -8.07 0.67
C LEU A 93 0.53 -8.69 1.24
N SER A 94 -0.26 -9.38 0.42
CA SER A 94 -1.49 -10.04 0.86
C SER A 94 -1.21 -11.18 1.83
N GLY A 95 -0.19 -12.00 1.56
CA GLY A 95 0.24 -13.07 2.46
C GLY A 95 0.76 -12.51 3.79
N LEU A 96 1.51 -11.40 3.73
CA LEU A 96 1.98 -10.71 4.92
C LEU A 96 0.82 -10.14 5.74
N ALA A 97 -0.17 -9.52 5.09
CA ALA A 97 -1.35 -8.99 5.75
C ALA A 97 -2.21 -10.09 6.40
N LEU A 98 -2.37 -11.24 5.74
CA LEU A 98 -3.02 -12.41 6.35
C LEU A 98 -2.29 -12.92 7.59
N LYS A 99 -0.95 -12.86 7.61
CA LYS A 99 -0.16 -13.29 8.75
C LYS A 99 -0.19 -12.29 9.91
N VAL A 100 -0.09 -11.00 9.61
CA VAL A 100 0.06 -9.93 10.61
C VAL A 100 -1.30 -9.43 11.11
N LEU A 101 -2.32 -9.40 10.24
CA LEU A 101 -3.65 -8.84 10.49
C LEU A 101 -4.77 -9.77 9.96
N PRO A 102 -4.83 -11.06 10.33
CA PRO A 102 -5.70 -12.08 9.69
C PRO A 102 -7.18 -11.68 9.54
N HIS A 103 -7.70 -10.86 10.46
CA HIS A 103 -9.09 -10.38 10.47
C HIS A 103 -9.20 -8.86 10.56
N ALA A 104 -8.07 -8.17 10.45
CA ALA A 104 -7.95 -6.73 10.68
C ALA A 104 -7.28 -6.05 9.48
N HIS A 105 -7.54 -6.54 8.27
CA HIS A 105 -7.20 -5.88 7.02
C HIS A 105 -8.28 -6.15 5.97
N GLN A 106 -8.32 -5.27 4.99
CA GLN A 106 -9.17 -5.37 3.81
C GLN A 106 -8.29 -5.56 2.58
N ARG A 107 -8.82 -6.15 1.51
CA ARG A 107 -8.08 -6.38 0.26
C ARG A 107 -8.97 -6.07 -0.93
N ARG A 108 -8.73 -4.96 -1.62
CA ARG A 108 -9.66 -4.40 -2.62
C ARG A 108 -8.94 -3.65 -3.73
N VAL A 109 -9.58 -3.52 -4.88
CA VAL A 109 -9.26 -2.47 -5.84
C VAL A 109 -9.90 -1.19 -5.31
N MET A 110 -9.13 -0.11 -5.19
CA MET A 110 -9.62 1.18 -4.70
C MET A 110 -9.81 2.11 -5.89
N ASP A 111 -10.91 1.91 -6.63
CA ASP A 111 -11.21 2.55 -7.92
C ASP A 111 -11.88 3.93 -7.83
N GLY A 112 -12.15 4.42 -6.61
CA GLY A 112 -12.64 5.78 -6.37
C GLY A 112 -11.66 6.89 -6.79
N GLY A 113 -10.41 6.55 -7.08
CA GLY A 113 -9.38 7.51 -7.48
C GLY A 113 -8.17 6.81 -8.10
N THR A 114 -7.13 7.59 -8.33
CA THR A 114 -5.82 7.09 -8.79
C THR A 114 -4.79 7.53 -7.77
N CYS A 115 -3.67 6.82 -7.67
CA CYS A 115 -2.61 7.12 -6.71
C CYS A 115 -1.22 7.13 -7.32
N GLU A 116 -0.19 7.50 -6.55
CA GLU A 116 1.19 7.51 -7.03
C GLU A 116 1.71 6.13 -7.46
N ALA A 117 1.09 5.02 -7.04
CA ALA A 117 1.41 3.70 -7.57
C ALA A 117 1.19 3.62 -9.10
N THR A 118 0.14 4.25 -9.62
CA THR A 118 -0.08 4.34 -11.08
C THR A 118 1.03 5.13 -11.75
N ALA A 119 1.47 6.24 -11.15
CA ALA A 119 2.61 6.98 -11.67
C ALA A 119 3.88 6.12 -11.66
N ALA A 120 4.17 5.40 -10.58
CA ALA A 120 5.31 4.49 -10.51
C ALA A 120 5.26 3.41 -11.61
N CYS A 121 4.10 2.75 -11.79
CA CYS A 121 3.88 1.77 -12.85
C CYS A 121 4.11 2.37 -14.25
N ALA A 122 3.59 3.58 -14.51
CA ALA A 122 3.78 4.26 -15.80
C ALA A 122 5.25 4.57 -16.11
N PHE A 123 6.07 4.74 -15.07
CA PHE A 123 7.52 4.95 -15.18
C PHE A 123 8.34 3.64 -15.06
N GLY A 124 7.69 2.48 -15.17
CA GLY A 124 8.36 1.18 -15.23
C GLY A 124 8.80 0.61 -13.88
N LEU A 125 8.36 1.21 -12.76
CA LEU A 125 8.60 0.66 -11.43
C LEU A 125 7.43 -0.25 -11.04
N PRO A 126 7.68 -1.50 -10.63
CA PRO A 126 6.61 -2.32 -10.07
C PRO A 126 6.11 -1.66 -8.79
N ALA A 127 4.79 -1.57 -8.65
CA ALA A 127 4.17 -0.88 -7.52
C ALA A 127 3.12 -1.74 -6.83
N ILE A 128 2.94 -1.49 -5.53
CA ILE A 128 1.85 -1.97 -4.68
C ILE A 128 1.38 -0.82 -3.78
N GLY A 129 0.22 -0.96 -3.13
CA GLY A 129 -0.34 0.10 -2.32
C GLY A 129 -1.00 -0.35 -1.03
N LEU A 130 -0.97 0.52 -0.03
CA LEU A 130 -1.75 0.41 1.19
C LEU A 130 -2.53 1.71 1.40
N SER A 131 -3.75 1.60 1.90
CA SER A 131 -4.51 2.78 2.34
C SER A 131 -5.18 2.61 3.68
N VAL A 132 -5.37 3.74 4.36
CA VAL A 132 -6.34 3.86 5.46
C VAL A 132 -7.67 4.33 4.87
N PRO A 133 -8.79 3.64 5.17
CA PRO A 133 -10.12 4.15 4.83
C PRO A 133 -10.37 5.52 5.49
N LEU A 134 -10.76 6.50 4.69
CA LEU A 134 -10.97 7.88 5.10
C LEU A 134 -12.44 8.28 4.98
N GLY A 135 -12.98 8.82 6.07
CA GLY A 135 -14.29 9.46 6.10
C GLY A 135 -14.19 10.93 5.73
N ASN A 136 -15.23 11.45 5.07
CA ASN A 136 -15.33 12.83 4.60
C ASN A 136 -14.14 13.30 3.75
N TYR A 137 -13.64 12.45 2.84
CA TYR A 137 -12.55 12.78 1.92
C TYR A 137 -12.76 14.16 1.26
N HIS A 138 -11.71 14.98 1.22
CA HIS A 138 -11.75 16.40 0.82
C HIS A 138 -12.57 17.29 1.75
N ASN A 139 -12.65 16.91 3.02
CA ASN A 139 -13.50 17.56 4.00
C ASN A 139 -14.97 17.70 3.56
N GLU A 140 -15.48 16.70 2.83
CA GLU A 140 -16.83 16.72 2.25
C GLU A 140 -17.69 15.63 2.90
N GLY A 141 -18.73 16.04 3.63
CA GLY A 141 -19.72 15.13 4.20
C GLY A 141 -20.76 14.74 3.14
N PHE A 142 -20.66 13.52 2.60
CA PHE A 142 -21.51 13.08 1.48
C PHE A 142 -23.01 13.02 1.81
N GLU A 143 -23.36 12.57 3.02
CA GLU A 143 -24.76 12.32 3.43
C GLU A 143 -25.36 13.46 4.28
N GLY A 144 -24.54 14.43 4.72
CA GLY A 144 -24.92 15.35 5.79
C GLY A 144 -24.83 14.69 7.17
N GLY A 145 -25.30 15.37 8.21
CA GLY A 145 -25.34 14.84 9.58
C GLY A 145 -25.05 15.90 10.64
N PRO A 146 -24.84 15.48 11.90
CA PRO A 146 -24.53 16.40 13.00
C PRO A 146 -23.34 17.32 12.72
N ASP A 147 -22.33 16.78 12.03
CA ASP A 147 -21.10 17.49 11.66
C ASP A 147 -21.14 18.08 10.24
N CYS A 148 -22.26 17.96 9.52
CA CYS A 148 -22.41 18.42 8.14
C CYS A 148 -23.85 18.89 7.86
N ARG A 149 -24.05 20.20 7.79
CA ARG A 149 -25.40 20.83 7.72
C ARG A 149 -26.27 20.38 6.56
N ALA A 150 -25.67 19.91 5.47
CA ALA A 150 -26.36 19.43 4.29
C ALA A 150 -25.49 18.39 3.56
N PRO A 151 -26.06 17.47 2.77
CA PRO A 151 -25.29 16.60 1.89
C PRO A 151 -24.30 17.39 1.03
N ARG A 152 -23.10 16.85 0.81
CA ARG A 152 -21.99 17.50 0.09
C ARG A 152 -21.48 18.79 0.76
N GLY A 153 -21.80 19.00 2.04
CA GLY A 153 -21.32 20.14 2.82
C GLY A 153 -19.92 19.91 3.43
N PRO A 154 -19.29 20.96 3.98
CA PRO A 154 -18.02 20.83 4.69
C PRO A 154 -18.16 19.96 5.95
N ALA A 155 -17.22 19.03 6.13
CA ALA A 155 -17.13 18.15 7.30
C ALA A 155 -15.67 17.77 7.60
N PRO A 156 -15.28 17.57 8.87
CA PRO A 156 -13.91 17.14 9.18
C PRO A 156 -13.64 15.73 8.66
N GLU A 157 -12.44 15.52 8.12
CA GLU A 157 -11.95 14.18 7.79
C GLU A 157 -11.73 13.35 9.06
N PHE A 158 -11.96 12.04 8.96
CA PHE A 158 -11.73 11.14 10.09
C PHE A 158 -11.28 9.75 9.62
N VAL A 159 -10.51 9.09 10.48
CA VAL A 159 -10.04 7.72 10.33
C VAL A 159 -10.28 6.96 11.62
N HIS A 160 -10.32 5.63 11.55
CA HIS A 160 -10.31 4.80 12.74
C HIS A 160 -8.88 4.50 13.19
N LEU A 161 -8.58 4.65 14.48
CA LEU A 161 -7.22 4.44 15.00
C LEU A 161 -6.69 3.02 14.75
N ALA A 162 -7.55 2.00 14.84
CA ALA A 162 -7.14 0.63 14.52
C ALA A 162 -6.73 0.43 13.05
N ASP A 163 -7.28 1.22 12.11
CA ASP A 163 -6.87 1.15 10.70
C ASP A 163 -5.47 1.74 10.52
N VAL A 164 -5.18 2.83 11.26
CA VAL A 164 -3.86 3.45 11.34
C VAL A 164 -2.84 2.49 11.97
N ASP A 165 -3.16 1.87 13.10
CA ASP A 165 -2.29 0.92 13.78
C ASP A 165 -2.02 -0.33 12.92
N GLY A 166 -3.05 -0.80 12.22
CA GLY A 166 -2.92 -1.87 11.22
C GLY A 166 -1.98 -1.45 10.09
N LEU A 167 -2.15 -0.26 9.52
CA LEU A 167 -1.26 0.25 8.46
C LEU A 167 0.20 0.26 8.94
N LEU A 168 0.46 0.83 10.12
CA LEU A 168 1.80 0.88 10.71
C LEU A 168 2.38 -0.52 10.94
N SER A 169 1.55 -1.47 11.38
CA SER A 169 1.95 -2.87 11.56
C SER A 169 2.38 -3.50 10.23
N LEU A 170 1.65 -3.26 9.14
CA LEU A 170 2.03 -3.72 7.81
C LEU A 170 3.31 -3.05 7.31
N CYS A 171 3.47 -1.73 7.49
CA CYS A 171 4.68 -1.02 7.11
C CYS A 171 5.92 -1.56 7.84
N ARG A 172 5.82 -1.80 9.16
CA ARG A 172 6.89 -2.43 9.95
C ARG A 172 7.21 -3.85 9.49
N ALA A 173 6.18 -4.60 9.11
CA ALA A 173 6.34 -5.97 8.61
C ALA A 173 7.03 -5.99 7.24
N LEU A 174 6.67 -5.07 6.33
CA LEU A 174 7.22 -4.97 4.97
C LEU A 174 8.73 -4.72 4.93
N VAL A 175 9.26 -4.08 5.96
CA VAL A 175 10.69 -3.72 6.06
C VAL A 175 11.51 -4.74 6.88
N GLN A 176 10.87 -5.82 7.35
CA GLN A 176 11.58 -6.92 8.00
C GLN A 176 12.46 -7.69 7.00
N PRO A 177 13.63 -8.19 7.43
CA PRO A 177 14.47 -9.04 6.59
C PRO A 177 13.78 -10.40 6.33
N GLY A 178 14.20 -11.08 5.26
CA GLY A 178 13.77 -12.45 4.96
C GLY A 178 12.45 -12.57 4.18
N LEU A 179 11.83 -11.45 3.81
CA LEU A 179 10.71 -11.45 2.86
C LEU A 179 11.17 -11.83 1.45
N ALA A 180 10.35 -12.59 0.74
CA ALA A 180 10.64 -13.14 -0.59
C ALA A 180 10.50 -12.11 -1.73
N TRP A 181 11.04 -10.90 -1.55
CA TRP A 181 10.97 -9.84 -2.56
C TRP A 181 11.57 -10.24 -3.91
N ALA A 182 12.66 -11.02 -3.92
CA ALA A 182 13.32 -11.44 -5.16
C ALA A 182 12.53 -12.50 -5.94
N ASP A 183 11.65 -13.24 -5.27
CA ASP A 183 10.84 -14.28 -5.91
C ASP A 183 9.53 -14.50 -5.14
N PRO A 184 8.55 -13.58 -5.29
CA PRO A 184 7.30 -13.67 -4.53
C PRO A 184 6.54 -14.96 -4.79
N TRP A 185 6.66 -15.52 -6.00
CA TRP A 185 5.92 -16.69 -6.48
C TRP A 185 6.53 -18.04 -6.08
N ARG A 186 7.66 -18.05 -5.35
CA ARG A 186 8.41 -19.27 -4.99
C ARG A 186 7.52 -20.34 -4.36
N ASP A 187 6.81 -19.99 -3.30
CA ASP A 187 6.02 -20.94 -2.52
C ASP A 187 4.81 -21.45 -3.30
N GLN A 188 4.17 -20.58 -4.09
CA GLN A 188 3.04 -20.96 -4.93
C GLN A 188 3.46 -21.96 -6.01
N ARG A 189 4.61 -21.73 -6.66
CA ARG A 189 5.15 -22.70 -7.64
C ARG A 189 5.54 -24.02 -7.00
N ARG A 190 6.05 -24.00 -5.76
CA ARG A 190 6.35 -25.23 -4.99
C ARG A 190 5.07 -26.03 -4.76
N LEU A 191 4.03 -25.38 -4.24
CA LEU A 191 2.71 -25.98 -4.01
C LEU A 191 2.12 -26.56 -5.30
N PHE A 192 2.19 -25.84 -6.41
CA PHE A 192 1.70 -26.33 -7.70
C PHE A 192 2.51 -27.53 -8.22
N SER A 193 3.82 -27.53 -8.01
CA SER A 193 4.67 -28.67 -8.38
C SER A 193 4.35 -29.92 -7.56
N GLU A 194 4.08 -29.76 -6.25
CA GLU A 194 3.64 -30.86 -5.38
C GLU A 194 2.28 -31.41 -5.83
N ARG A 195 1.32 -30.54 -6.13
CA ARG A 195 0.00 -30.93 -6.66
C ARG A 195 0.13 -31.66 -8.00
N LEU A 196 0.93 -31.14 -8.93
CA LEU A 196 1.17 -31.79 -10.22
C LEU A 196 1.76 -33.19 -10.04
N LYS A 197 2.73 -33.37 -9.14
CA LYS A 197 3.29 -34.70 -8.82
C LYS A 197 2.21 -35.67 -8.32
N HIS A 198 1.31 -35.21 -7.47
CA HIS A 198 0.23 -36.02 -6.91
C HIS A 198 -0.77 -36.49 -7.99
N TYR A 199 -1.17 -35.59 -8.88
CA TYR A 199 -2.16 -35.88 -9.92
C TYR A 199 -1.55 -36.37 -11.25
N ARG A 200 -0.23 -36.55 -11.32
CA ARG A 200 0.48 -36.89 -12.58
C ARG A 200 -0.01 -38.18 -13.24
N ARG A 201 -0.55 -39.12 -12.47
CA ARG A 201 -1.10 -40.39 -12.99
C ARG A 201 -2.47 -40.25 -13.64
N LEU A 202 -3.14 -39.10 -13.47
CA LEU A 202 -4.46 -38.79 -14.04
C LEU A 202 -4.40 -37.91 -15.28
N LEU A 203 -3.19 -37.47 -15.68
CA LEU A 203 -2.91 -36.67 -16.88
C LEU A 203 -2.22 -37.55 -17.92
#